data_AF-A0A955HN08-F1
#
_entry.id   AF-A0A955HN08-F1
#
_cell.length_a   1.000
_cell.length_b   1.000
_cell.length_c   1.000
_cell.angle_alpha   90.00
_cell.angle_beta   90.00
_cell.angle_gamma   90.00
#
_symmetry.space_group_name_H-M   'P 1'
#
loop_
_entity.id
_entity.type
_entity.pdbx_description
1 polymer ?
#
loop_
_entity_poly.entity_id
_entity_poly.type
_entity_poly.pdbx_seq_one_letter_code
_entity_poly.pdbx_strand_id
1 'polypeptide(L)'
;MAKRQADASEKKGGVGLKAGKLRRDSRFRLVVIIALMVIVAALFFFLGKFKIALAGIFILLMVALGMERSGTDIDLGKLVETGSLEESRITKSDGFWAIGDDCDGTVDYDCANFEYQGDAQAFYEQCGGVNNDLNALDGDKDGEACESLPAN
;
A
#
# COMPACT_ATOMS: atom_id res chain seq x y z
N MET A 1 28.09 38.24 -11.70
CA MET A 1 27.01 37.74 -10.81
C MET A 1 26.21 36.71 -11.59
N ALA A 2 25.93 35.56 -10.96
CA ALA A 2 25.12 34.43 -11.43
C ALA A 2 25.61 33.75 -12.74
N LYS A 3 25.81 32.44 -12.84
CA LYS A 3 25.02 31.39 -12.21
C LYS A 3 25.86 30.10 -12.15
N ARG A 4 26.52 29.91 -11.00
CA ARG A 4 27.09 28.65 -10.50
C ARG A 4 25.95 27.70 -10.08
N GLN A 5 25.08 27.29 -10.99
CA GLN A 5 23.95 26.41 -10.66
C GLN A 5 23.69 25.32 -11.72
N ALA A 6 24.76 24.76 -12.31
CA ALA A 6 24.64 23.58 -13.16
C ALA A 6 24.88 22.25 -12.39
N ASP A 7 25.44 22.27 -11.17
CA ASP A 7 25.98 21.07 -10.52
C ASP A 7 25.37 20.71 -9.14
N ALA A 8 24.11 21.04 -8.87
CA ALA A 8 23.52 20.82 -7.54
C ALA A 8 22.16 20.12 -7.47
N SER A 9 21.65 19.56 -8.58
CA SER A 9 20.32 18.90 -8.58
C SER A 9 20.33 17.36 -8.57
N GLU A 10 21.49 16.69 -8.54
CA GLU A 10 21.56 15.23 -8.74
C GLU A 10 21.46 14.37 -7.46
N LYS A 11 21.38 14.93 -6.25
CA LYS A 11 21.49 14.12 -5.01
C LYS A 11 20.41 14.30 -3.95
N LYS A 12 19.15 14.51 -4.32
CA LYS A 12 18.02 14.46 -3.36
C LYS A 12 16.78 13.66 -3.79
N GLY A 13 16.85 12.86 -4.86
CA GLY A 13 15.73 12.03 -5.32
C GLY A 13 15.73 10.57 -4.83
N GLY A 14 16.78 10.10 -4.15
CA GLY A 14 16.97 8.66 -3.90
C GLY A 14 16.46 8.10 -2.57
N VAL A 15 16.12 8.95 -1.59
CA VAL A 15 15.80 8.49 -0.23
C VAL A 15 14.29 8.35 0.00
N GLY A 16 13.47 9.22 -0.60
CA GLY A 16 12.00 9.16 -0.46
C GLY A 16 11.36 8.00 -1.21
N LEU A 17 11.79 7.74 -2.45
CA LEU A 17 11.24 6.68 -3.30
C LEU A 17 11.51 5.27 -2.75
N LYS A 18 12.71 5.05 -2.18
CA LYS A 18 13.09 3.78 -1.56
C LYS A 18 12.42 3.57 -0.20
N ALA A 19 12.23 4.63 0.59
CA ALA A 19 11.51 4.54 1.86
C ALA A 19 10.01 4.22 1.65
N GLY A 20 9.40 4.77 0.59
CA GLY A 20 8.03 4.45 0.19
C GLY A 20 7.86 2.99 -0.23
N LYS A 21 8.79 2.47 -1.05
CA LYS A 21 8.79 1.06 -1.48
C LYS A 21 9.00 0.09 -0.30
N LEU A 22 9.84 0.44 0.67
CA LEU A 22 10.08 -0.38 1.87
C LEU A 22 8.88 -0.40 2.83
N ARG A 23 8.12 0.70 2.91
CA ARG A 23 6.95 0.82 3.81
C ARG A 23 5.71 0.09 3.26
N ARG A 24 5.60 -0.04 1.93
CA ARG A 24 4.48 -0.72 1.24
C ARG A 24 4.65 -2.24 1.18
N ASP A 25 5.83 -2.75 1.50
CA ASP A 25 6.08 -4.19 1.54
C ASP A 25 5.36 -4.84 2.75
N SER A 26 4.36 -5.67 2.46
CA SER A 26 3.55 -6.37 3.48
C SER A 26 4.39 -7.34 4.32
N ARG A 27 5.52 -7.83 3.81
CA ARG A 27 6.44 -8.70 4.56
C ARG A 27 7.24 -7.86 5.57
N PHE A 28 7.65 -6.65 5.19
CA PHE A 28 8.31 -5.72 6.11
C PHE A 28 7.40 -5.32 7.28
N ARG A 29 6.14 -4.95 7.00
CA ARG A 29 5.14 -4.68 8.04
C ARG A 29 4.95 -5.85 9.00
N LEU A 30 4.81 -7.06 8.46
CA LEU A 30 4.70 -8.29 9.26
C LEU A 30 5.93 -8.51 10.16
N VAL A 31 7.14 -8.37 9.60
CA VAL A 31 8.40 -8.51 10.36
C VAL A 31 8.50 -7.49 11.49
N VAL A 32 8.08 -6.24 11.27
CA VAL A 32 8.06 -5.19 12.29
C VAL A 32 7.08 -5.53 13.41
N ILE A 33 5.85 -5.95 13.10
CA ILE A 33 4.85 -6.32 14.11
C ILE A 33 5.34 -7.51 14.96
N ILE A 34 5.91 -8.53 14.32
CA ILE A 34 6.48 -9.70 15.02
C ILE A 34 7.63 -9.28 15.94
N ALA A 35 8.55 -8.43 15.46
CA ALA A 35 9.65 -7.93 16.28
C ALA A 35 9.14 -7.15 17.51
N LEU A 36 8.13 -6.31 17.34
CA LEU A 36 7.49 -5.58 18.45
C LEU A 36 6.83 -6.53 19.45
N MET A 37 6.17 -7.59 19.01
CA MET A 37 5.59 -8.59 19.92
C MET A 37 6.66 -9.30 20.76
N VAL A 38 7.79 -9.66 20.17
CA VAL A 38 8.91 -10.29 20.89
C VAL A 38 9.48 -9.35 21.94
N ILE A 39 9.63 -8.06 21.60
CA ILE A 39 10.08 -7.04 22.56
C ILE A 39 9.08 -6.88 23.70
N VAL A 40 7.78 -6.76 23.40
CA VAL A 40 6.71 -6.64 24.40
C VAL A 40 6.65 -7.87 25.30
N ALA A 41 6.79 -9.07 24.72
CA ALA A 41 6.84 -10.32 25.47
C ALA A 41 8.06 -10.37 26.40
N ALA A 42 9.25 -9.97 25.92
CA ALA A 42 10.44 -9.87 26.77
C ALA A 42 10.20 -8.88 27.92
N LEU A 43 9.70 -7.68 27.62
CA LEU A 43 9.36 -6.65 28.62
C LEU A 43 8.32 -7.16 29.63
N PHE A 44 7.38 -8.02 29.24
CA PHE A 44 6.40 -8.61 30.15
C PHE A 44 7.05 -9.49 31.22
N PHE A 45 8.15 -10.19 30.89
CA PHE A 45 8.92 -10.96 31.86
C PHE A 45 9.74 -10.07 32.81
N PHE A 46 10.29 -8.94 32.33
CA PHE A 46 11.19 -8.09 33.11
C PHE A 46 10.49 -6.93 33.87
N LEU A 47 9.34 -6.42 33.41
CA LEU A 47 8.65 -5.27 34.00
C LEU A 47 7.43 -5.69 34.82
N GLY A 48 7.66 -6.23 36.02
CA GLY A 48 6.64 -6.81 36.90
C GLY A 48 5.44 -5.90 37.24
N LYS A 49 5.66 -4.58 37.34
CA LYS A 49 4.62 -3.60 37.70
C LYS A 49 3.75 -3.16 36.50
N PHE A 50 4.21 -3.40 35.28
CA PHE A 50 3.52 -2.96 34.05
C PHE A 50 2.86 -4.11 33.28
N LYS A 51 2.85 -5.32 33.84
CA LYS A 51 2.32 -6.53 33.18
C LYS A 51 0.88 -6.36 32.65
N ILE A 52 0.00 -5.70 33.40
CA ILE A 52 -1.39 -5.47 32.96
C ILE A 52 -1.43 -4.54 31.73
N ALA A 53 -0.67 -3.45 31.74
CA ALA A 53 -0.57 -2.54 30.59
C ALA A 53 0.08 -3.22 29.38
N LEU A 54 1.15 -4.00 29.59
CA LEU A 54 1.81 -4.78 28.55
C LEU A 54 0.90 -5.86 27.96
N ALA A 55 0.05 -6.50 28.76
CA ALA A 55 -0.94 -7.46 28.27
C ALA A 55 -1.97 -6.80 27.35
N GLY A 56 -2.46 -5.60 27.69
CA GLY A 56 -3.36 -4.84 26.82
C GLY A 56 -2.72 -4.47 25.48
N ILE A 57 -1.47 -3.99 25.50
CA ILE A 57 -0.71 -3.66 24.28
C ILE A 57 -0.46 -4.91 23.44
N PHE A 58 -0.14 -6.04 24.08
CA PHE A 58 0.08 -7.30 23.38
C PHE A 58 -1.18 -7.80 22.66
N ILE A 59 -2.35 -7.68 23.30
CA ILE A 59 -3.64 -8.01 22.67
C ILE A 59 -3.90 -7.10 21.47
N LEU A 60 -3.66 -5.79 21.60
CA LEU A 60 -3.79 -4.84 20.49
C LEU A 60 -2.89 -5.22 19.30
N LEU A 61 -1.63 -5.56 19.57
CA LEU A 61 -0.68 -6.00 18.54
C LEU A 61 -1.12 -7.31 17.88
N MET A 62 -1.69 -8.25 18.63
CA MET A 62 -2.24 -9.49 18.08
C MET A 62 -3.40 -9.25 17.12
N VAL A 63 -4.29 -8.31 17.43
CA VAL A 63 -5.36 -7.89 16.52
C VAL A 63 -4.77 -7.26 15.24
N ALA A 64 -3.77 -6.39 15.39
CA ALA A 64 -3.07 -5.80 14.24
C ALA A 64 -2.35 -6.84 13.38
N LEU A 65 -1.72 -7.85 13.98
CA LEU A 65 -1.10 -8.97 13.26
C LEU A 65 -2.16 -9.79 12.49
N GLY A 66 -3.34 -10.00 13.09
CA GLY A 66 -4.46 -10.66 12.43
C GLY A 66 -4.89 -9.95 11.15
N MET A 67 -5.07 -8.62 11.23
CA MET A 67 -5.40 -7.78 10.07
C MET A 67 -4.29 -7.75 9.03
N GLU A 68 -3.02 -7.78 9.45
CA GLU A 68 -1.88 -7.86 8.51
C GLU A 68 -1.83 -9.20 7.78
N ARG A 69 -2.08 -10.31 8.50
CA ARG A 69 -1.99 -11.68 7.96
C ARG A 69 -3.11 -12.00 6.99
N SER A 70 -4.32 -11.49 7.23
CA SER A 70 -5.49 -11.77 6.41
C SER A 70 -5.45 -11.06 5.06
N GLY A 71 -4.58 -10.07 4.85
CA GLY A 71 -4.52 -9.33 3.59
C GLY A 71 -5.89 -8.72 3.24
N THR A 72 -6.66 -8.35 4.25
CA THR A 72 -7.97 -7.70 4.12
C THR A 72 -7.82 -6.29 4.65
N ASP A 73 -7.86 -5.31 3.76
CA ASP A 73 -8.04 -3.93 4.16
C ASP A 73 -9.55 -3.67 4.26
N ILE A 74 -9.96 -3.03 5.36
CA ILE A 74 -11.35 -2.62 5.54
C ILE A 74 -11.38 -1.16 5.13
N ASP A 75 -12.06 -0.89 4.02
CA ASP A 75 -12.26 0.47 3.54
C ASP A 75 -13.18 1.21 4.52
N LEU A 76 -12.57 2.01 5.38
CA LEU A 76 -13.27 2.76 6.43
C LEU A 76 -14.26 3.76 5.83
N GLY A 77 -14.02 4.25 4.61
CA GLY A 77 -14.94 5.12 3.88
C GLY A 77 -16.20 4.35 3.48
N LYS A 78 -16.04 3.25 2.75
CA LYS A 78 -17.17 2.40 2.35
C LYS A 78 -17.91 1.79 3.54
N LEU A 79 -17.23 1.47 4.63
CA LEU A 79 -17.87 0.96 5.84
C LEU A 79 -18.73 2.04 6.52
N VAL A 80 -18.29 3.29 6.53
CA VAL A 80 -19.08 4.39 7.12
C VAL A 80 -20.30 4.73 6.26
N GLU A 81 -20.17 4.58 4.94
CA GLU A 81 -21.25 4.85 3.99
C GLU A 81 -22.30 3.74 3.96
N THR A 82 -21.86 2.48 3.94
CA THR A 82 -22.75 1.32 3.74
C THR A 82 -23.13 0.61 5.03
N GLY A 83 -22.31 0.75 6.09
CA GLY A 83 -22.45 0.00 7.33
C GLY A 83 -22.18 -1.51 7.20
N SER A 84 -21.72 -1.98 6.03
CA SER A 84 -21.51 -3.41 5.74
C SER A 84 -20.02 -3.76 5.70
N LEU A 85 -19.61 -4.73 6.52
CA LEU A 85 -18.24 -5.26 6.54
C LEU A 85 -17.91 -6.17 5.34
N GLU A 86 -18.93 -6.69 4.66
CA GLU A 86 -18.76 -7.51 3.47
C GLU A 86 -18.49 -6.61 2.24
N GLU A 87 -19.19 -5.48 2.15
CA GLU A 87 -19.08 -4.52 1.04
C GLU A 87 -17.82 -3.65 1.13
N SER A 88 -17.31 -3.42 2.35
CA SER A 88 -16.07 -2.65 2.59
C SER A 88 -14.80 -3.49 2.54
N ARG A 89 -14.90 -4.80 2.31
CA ARG A 89 -13.75 -5.68 2.15
C ARG A 89 -13.13 -5.47 0.78
N ILE A 90 -11.99 -4.77 0.74
CA ILE A 90 -11.17 -4.73 -0.47
C ILE A 90 -10.31 -5.99 -0.51
N THR A 91 -10.47 -6.77 -1.58
CA THR A 91 -9.65 -7.96 -1.80
C THR A 91 -8.39 -7.55 -2.56
N LYS A 92 -7.24 -7.96 -2.05
CA LYS A 92 -5.94 -7.76 -2.70
C LYS A 92 -5.86 -8.63 -3.96
N SER A 93 -5.78 -8.03 -5.15
CA SER A 93 -5.43 -8.73 -6.39
C SER A 93 -3.91 -8.63 -6.58
N ASP A 94 -3.23 -9.78 -6.57
CA ASP A 94 -1.81 -10.01 -6.91
C ASP A 94 -0.72 -9.03 -6.41
N GLY A 95 -1.00 -8.18 -5.41
CA GLY A 95 0.00 -7.26 -4.85
C GLY A 95 -0.51 -5.84 -4.68
N PHE A 96 -1.55 -5.48 -5.41
CA PHE A 96 -2.08 -4.14 -5.52
C PHE A 96 -3.36 -3.96 -4.68
N TRP A 97 -3.48 -2.80 -4.04
CA TRP A 97 -4.65 -2.40 -3.27
C TRP A 97 -5.37 -1.33 -4.07
N ALA A 98 -6.47 -1.72 -4.69
CA ALA A 98 -7.24 -0.84 -5.56
C ALA A 98 -8.20 0.00 -4.69
N ILE A 99 -7.70 1.11 -4.14
CA ILE A 99 -8.44 2.03 -3.27
C ILE A 99 -8.87 3.23 -4.13
N GLY A 100 -10.17 3.58 -4.09
CA GLY A 100 -10.78 4.55 -5.02
C GLY A 100 -10.16 5.96 -5.05
N ASP A 101 -9.34 6.33 -4.06
CA ASP A 101 -8.62 7.60 -4.03
C ASP A 101 -7.40 7.63 -4.98
N ASP A 102 -6.90 6.48 -5.43
CA ASP A 102 -5.74 6.42 -6.35
C ASP A 102 -6.10 6.85 -7.80
N CYS A 103 -7.39 7.10 -8.08
CA CYS A 103 -7.91 7.53 -9.38
C CYS A 103 -8.06 9.05 -9.52
N ASP A 104 -7.62 9.84 -8.53
CA ASP A 104 -7.73 11.30 -8.54
C ASP A 104 -6.57 12.01 -9.25
N GLY A 105 -5.58 11.26 -9.74
CA GLY A 105 -4.40 11.77 -10.43
C GLY A 105 -3.38 12.47 -9.52
N THR A 106 -3.51 12.35 -8.19
CA THR A 106 -2.52 12.88 -7.25
C THR A 106 -1.23 12.05 -7.21
N VAL A 107 -1.31 10.79 -7.64
CA VAL A 107 -0.18 9.88 -7.81
C VAL A 107 -0.07 9.51 -9.28
N ASP A 108 1.10 9.78 -9.86
CA ASP A 108 1.43 9.40 -11.23
C ASP A 108 1.70 7.90 -11.27
N TYR A 109 0.74 7.13 -11.80
CA TYR A 109 0.86 5.70 -12.03
C TYR A 109 1.15 5.46 -13.50
N ASP A 110 2.22 4.74 -13.80
CA ASP A 110 2.55 4.28 -15.14
C ASP A 110 2.65 2.74 -15.20
N CYS A 111 2.84 2.19 -16.39
CA CYS A 111 3.00 0.74 -16.54
C CYS A 111 4.19 0.14 -15.78
N ALA A 112 5.20 0.93 -15.40
CA ALA A 112 6.34 0.46 -14.61
C ALA A 112 5.99 0.32 -13.12
N ASN A 113 4.83 0.80 -12.68
CA ASN A 113 4.31 0.57 -11.34
C ASN A 113 3.69 -0.83 -11.15
N PHE A 114 3.42 -1.56 -12.24
CA PHE A 114 2.75 -2.85 -12.22
C PHE A 114 3.71 -3.97 -12.65
N GLU A 115 3.57 -5.15 -12.04
CA GLU A 115 4.39 -6.32 -12.35
C GLU A 115 3.72 -7.21 -13.42
N TYR A 116 2.39 -7.26 -13.42
CA TYR A 116 1.58 -8.03 -14.37
C TYR A 116 0.55 -7.13 -15.06
N GLN A 117 0.20 -7.49 -16.31
CA GLN A 117 -0.81 -6.79 -17.10
C GLN A 117 -2.19 -6.81 -16.41
N GLY A 118 -2.56 -7.95 -15.81
CA GLY A 118 -3.84 -8.07 -15.11
C GLY A 118 -4.01 -7.09 -13.93
N ASP A 119 -2.93 -6.73 -13.24
CA ASP A 119 -2.96 -5.73 -12.17
C ASP A 119 -3.18 -4.31 -12.70
N ALA A 120 -2.50 -3.99 -13.80
CA ALA A 120 -2.66 -2.71 -14.48
C ALA A 120 -4.08 -2.56 -15.05
N GLN A 121 -4.61 -3.64 -15.65
CA GLN A 121 -5.98 -3.68 -16.18
C GLN A 121 -7.03 -3.47 -15.08
N ALA A 122 -6.90 -4.16 -13.95
CA ALA A 122 -7.84 -4.02 -12.85
C ALA A 122 -7.86 -2.59 -12.28
N PHE A 123 -6.70 -1.94 -12.18
CA PHE A 123 -6.61 -0.54 -11.77
C PHE A 123 -7.18 0.42 -12.81
N TYR A 124 -6.86 0.21 -14.09
CA TYR A 124 -7.39 0.97 -15.21
C TYR A 124 -8.92 0.95 -15.25
N GLU A 125 -9.54 -0.23 -15.16
CA GLU A 125 -10.99 -0.39 -15.13
C GLU A 125 -11.62 0.27 -13.91
N GLN A 126 -10.99 0.13 -12.73
CA GLN A 126 -11.48 0.75 -11.51
C GLN A 126 -11.51 2.28 -11.61
N CYS A 127 -10.49 2.87 -12.24
CA CYS A 127 -10.43 4.31 -12.44
C CYS A 127 -11.35 4.83 -13.55
N GLY A 128 -12.13 3.97 -14.20
CA GLY A 128 -13.11 4.34 -15.23
C GLY A 128 -12.72 3.94 -16.65
N GLY A 129 -11.60 3.22 -16.81
CA GLY A 129 -11.11 2.68 -18.07
C GLY A 129 -10.92 3.75 -19.13
N VAL A 130 -11.29 3.43 -20.37
CA VAL A 130 -11.09 4.30 -21.56
C VAL A 130 -11.74 5.68 -21.43
N ASN A 131 -12.77 5.80 -20.58
CA ASN A 131 -13.44 7.06 -20.34
C ASN A 131 -12.70 7.98 -19.34
N ASN A 132 -11.74 7.44 -18.57
CA ASN A 132 -11.01 8.17 -17.54
C ASN A 132 -9.57 7.66 -17.38
N ASP A 133 -8.84 7.58 -18.49
CA ASP A 133 -7.41 7.23 -18.52
C ASP A 133 -6.52 8.40 -18.08
N LEU A 134 -6.63 8.78 -16.81
CA LEU A 134 -5.83 9.87 -16.22
C LEU A 134 -4.34 9.54 -16.17
N ASN A 135 -4.03 8.25 -16.04
CA ASN A 135 -2.69 7.70 -15.83
C ASN A 135 -2.04 7.23 -17.14
N ALA A 136 -2.70 7.43 -18.29
CA ALA A 136 -2.22 7.06 -19.62
C ALA A 136 -1.76 5.58 -19.71
N LEU A 137 -2.46 4.68 -19.02
CA LEU A 137 -2.11 3.26 -18.95
C LEU A 137 -2.50 2.50 -20.22
N ASP A 138 -3.49 3.02 -20.94
CA ASP A 138 -3.97 2.53 -22.23
C ASP A 138 -3.68 3.60 -23.31
N GLY A 139 -2.44 3.57 -23.79
CA GLY A 139 -1.91 4.63 -24.67
C GLY A 139 -2.59 4.68 -26.04
N ASP A 140 -3.10 3.56 -26.54
CA ASP A 140 -3.78 3.41 -27.82
C ASP A 140 -5.32 3.34 -27.72
N LYS A 141 -5.84 3.30 -26.48
CA LYS A 141 -7.26 3.46 -26.13
C LYS A 141 -8.15 2.36 -26.66
N ASP A 142 -7.64 1.15 -26.70
CA ASP A 142 -8.39 -0.01 -27.16
C ASP A 142 -9.12 -0.74 -26.01
N GLY A 143 -8.88 -0.31 -24.77
CA GLY A 143 -9.46 -0.87 -23.55
C GLY A 143 -8.52 -1.81 -22.80
N GLU A 144 -7.33 -2.09 -23.31
CA GLU A 144 -6.33 -2.96 -22.68
C GLU A 144 -5.14 -2.12 -22.15
N ALA A 145 -5.01 -2.05 -20.83
CA ALA A 145 -3.94 -1.30 -20.19
C ALA A 145 -2.64 -2.11 -20.18
N CYS A 146 -1.52 -1.41 -20.42
CA CYS A 146 -0.17 -1.90 -20.23
C CYS A 146 0.11 -3.29 -20.85
N GLU A 147 -0.36 -3.54 -22.07
CA GLU A 147 -0.22 -4.81 -22.81
C GLU A 147 1.24 -5.35 -22.92
N SER A 148 2.22 -4.46 -22.75
CA SER A 148 3.64 -4.81 -22.73
C SER A 148 4.09 -5.61 -21.49
N LEU A 149 3.27 -5.66 -20.45
CA LEU A 149 3.55 -6.40 -19.22
C LEU A 149 3.26 -7.91 -19.38
N PRO A 150 3.90 -8.78 -18.58
CA PRO A 150 3.56 -10.19 -18.56
C PRO A 150 2.11 -10.43 -18.15
N ALA A 151 1.44 -11.37 -18.82
CA ALA A 151 0.17 -11.92 -18.35
C ALA A 151 0.39 -12.73 -17.05
N ASN A 152 -0.58 -12.69 -16.14
CA ASN A 152 -0.61 -13.51 -14.93
C ASN A 152 -1.17 -14.92 -15.19
#